data_AF-A0A482W528-F1
#
_entry.id   AF-A0A482W528-F1
#
_cell.length_a   1.000
_cell.length_b   1.000
_cell.length_c   1.000
_cell.angle_alpha   90.00
_cell.angle_beta   90.00
_cell.angle_gamma   90.00
#
_symmetry.space_group_name_H-M   'P 1'
#
loop_
_entity.id
_entity.type
_entity.pdbx_description
1 polymer ?
#
loop_
_entity_poly.entity_id
_entity_poly.type
_entity_poly.pdbx_seq_one_letter_code
_entity_poly.pdbx_strand_id
1 'polypeptide(L)'
;MDLVYKDFVSSFMFNANSAVSGIIFFKLARKWPLLMEKWSKVELSLENYGNNNRYQKRKFVVIISVIMSAAIVEHILSILHVSQIPNENSNKLEAYFLTNYPHLFNFFEFSIPLAIFATVMNICNVFSWNFLDAFLIIISIALTEKFHQVNDEIHIQRHWMKLREDYNKISILCKIVNKEIADLILVSFATNMFFIMSQLYWSLNQHKTTTIESIYFCFSFGLLVLRTVAVTLYASNINDESKKSMSYLFSLNSNTYNSEIERFAYQIHCQPVALTGHDFFKITRGLLFSMAGAIVTYELFLVQSNIVASY
;
A
#
# COMPACT_ATOMS: atom_id res chain seq x y z
N MET A 1 26.80 -6.85 18.06
CA MET A 1 25.63 -6.46 18.87
C MET A 1 24.57 -5.80 17.96
N ASP A 2 24.99 -4.94 17.03
CA ASP A 2 24.07 -4.21 16.14
C ASP A 2 23.27 -5.08 15.14
N LEU A 3 23.85 -6.16 14.61
CA LEU A 3 23.15 -7.07 13.68
C LEU A 3 22.06 -7.89 14.38
N VAL A 4 22.31 -8.39 15.60
CA VAL A 4 21.30 -9.13 16.38
C VAL A 4 20.16 -8.20 16.79
N TYR A 5 20.48 -6.95 17.16
CA TYR A 5 19.47 -5.95 17.49
C TYR A 5 18.64 -5.55 16.26
N LYS A 6 19.26 -5.40 15.08
CA LYS A 6 18.58 -5.20 13.79
C LYS A 6 17.56 -6.30 13.51
N ASP A 7 18.00 -7.55 13.56
CA ASP A 7 17.17 -8.69 13.18
C ASP A 7 16.01 -8.85 14.17
N PHE A 8 16.26 -8.56 15.45
CA PHE A 8 15.21 -8.50 16.47
C PHE A 8 14.18 -7.39 16.21
N VAL A 9 14.61 -6.14 16.02
CA VAL A 9 13.70 -5.00 15.79
C VAL A 9 12.90 -5.18 14.51
N SER A 10 13.53 -5.63 13.43
CA SER A 10 12.87 -5.88 12.15
C SER A 10 11.84 -7.00 12.27
N SER A 11 12.20 -8.11 12.94
CA SER A 11 11.27 -9.22 13.21
C SER A 11 10.11 -8.78 14.09
N PHE A 12 10.38 -7.99 15.14
CA PHE A 12 9.33 -7.47 16.02
C PHE A 12 8.36 -6.57 15.26
N MET A 13 8.88 -5.60 14.50
CA MET A 13 8.05 -4.71 13.67
C MET A 13 7.22 -5.50 12.64
N PHE A 14 7.81 -6.51 12.01
CA PHE A 14 7.12 -7.36 11.04
C PHE A 14 5.95 -8.15 11.65
N ASN A 15 6.18 -8.79 12.79
CA ASN A 15 5.15 -9.54 13.51
C ASN A 15 4.07 -8.61 14.08
N ALA A 16 4.47 -7.50 14.69
CA ALA A 16 3.55 -6.50 15.24
C ALA A 16 2.66 -5.90 14.14
N ASN A 17 3.23 -5.57 12.99
CA ASN A 17 2.50 -5.10 11.82
C ASN A 17 1.42 -6.11 11.39
N SER A 18 1.79 -7.38 11.28
CA SER A 18 0.87 -8.44 10.84
C SER A 18 -0.27 -8.66 11.84
N ALA A 19 0.02 -8.61 13.14
CA ALA A 19 -0.99 -8.69 14.19
C ALA A 19 -1.95 -7.49 14.15
N VAL A 20 -1.42 -6.26 14.08
CA VAL A 20 -2.22 -5.03 13.99
C VAL A 20 -3.09 -5.03 12.73
N SER A 21 -2.50 -5.38 11.58
CA SER A 21 -3.20 -5.51 10.30
C SER A 21 -4.33 -6.54 10.39
N GLY A 22 -4.08 -7.71 10.98
CA GLY A 22 -5.09 -8.75 11.20
C GLY A 22 -6.26 -8.27 12.06
N ILE A 23 -6.00 -7.54 13.13
CA ILE A 23 -7.04 -6.95 13.99
C ILE A 23 -7.88 -5.94 13.21
N ILE A 24 -7.24 -5.07 12.43
CA ILE A 24 -7.94 -4.06 11.63
C ILE A 24 -8.77 -4.73 10.54
N PHE A 25 -8.23 -5.71 9.80
CA PHE A 25 -8.97 -6.47 8.81
C PHE A 25 -10.15 -7.22 9.41
N PHE A 26 -10.01 -7.79 10.61
CA PHE A 26 -11.11 -8.45 11.30
C PHE A 26 -12.23 -7.47 11.67
N LYS A 27 -11.88 -6.26 12.15
CA LYS A 27 -12.86 -5.18 12.38
C LYS A 27 -13.53 -4.75 11.08
N LEU A 28 -12.77 -4.60 10.00
CA LEU A 28 -13.27 -4.25 8.68
C LEU A 28 -14.23 -5.32 8.15
N ALA A 29 -13.89 -6.61 8.29
CA ALA A 29 -14.72 -7.74 7.85
C ALA A 29 -16.12 -7.71 8.48
N ARG A 30 -16.24 -7.32 9.74
CA ARG A 30 -17.54 -7.17 10.42
C ARG A 30 -18.40 -6.04 9.83
N LYS A 31 -17.77 -4.96 9.37
CA LYS A 31 -18.45 -3.81 8.76
C LYS A 31 -18.59 -3.91 7.24
N TRP A 32 -17.87 -4.84 6.63
CA TRP A 32 -17.78 -5.02 5.19
C TRP A 32 -19.13 -5.19 4.50
N PRO A 33 -20.09 -6.00 5.02
CA PRO A 33 -21.40 -6.13 4.38
C PRO A 33 -22.14 -4.80 4.25
N LEU A 34 -22.13 -3.99 5.31
CA LEU A 34 -22.78 -2.67 5.33
C LEU A 34 -22.06 -1.67 4.41
N LEU A 35 -20.72 -1.74 4.34
CA LEU A 35 -19.94 -0.94 3.39
C LEU A 35 -20.30 -1.29 1.94
N MET A 36 -20.37 -2.58 1.62
CA MET A 36 -20.71 -3.09 0.29
C MET A 36 -22.16 -2.79 -0.10
N GLU A 37 -23.10 -2.78 0.85
CA GLU A 37 -24.47 -2.35 0.59
C GLU A 37 -24.52 -0.88 0.13
N LYS A 38 -23.82 0.01 0.84
CA LYS A 38 -23.72 1.44 0.46
C LYS A 38 -23.01 1.62 -0.87
N TRP A 39 -21.94 0.85 -1.11
CA TRP A 39 -21.22 0.84 -2.37
C TRP A 39 -22.14 0.44 -3.53
N SER A 40 -22.85 -0.68 -3.40
CA SER A 40 -23.76 -1.20 -4.42
C SER A 40 -24.88 -0.21 -4.76
N LYS A 41 -25.44 0.50 -3.77
CA LYS A 41 -26.43 1.58 -4.03
C LYS A 41 -25.88 2.68 -4.93
N VAL A 42 -24.62 3.06 -4.76
CA VAL A 42 -23.97 4.05 -5.63
C VAL A 42 -23.74 3.47 -7.02
N GLU A 43 -23.30 2.21 -7.13
CA GLU A 43 -23.12 1.55 -8.43
C GLU A 43 -24.40 1.46 -9.23
N LEU A 44 -25.52 1.07 -8.60
CA LEU A 44 -26.83 1.03 -9.22
C LEU A 44 -27.27 2.43 -9.69
N SER A 45 -26.95 3.48 -8.93
CA SER A 45 -27.28 4.85 -9.34
C SER A 45 -26.47 5.35 -10.55
N LEU A 46 -25.37 4.68 -10.87
CA LEU A 46 -24.46 4.97 -11.98
C LEU A 46 -24.60 3.97 -13.14
N GLU A 47 -25.58 3.08 -13.12
CA GLU A 47 -25.71 1.99 -14.11
C GLU A 47 -25.74 2.49 -15.56
N ASN A 48 -26.31 3.68 -15.79
CA ASN A 48 -26.43 4.31 -17.10
C ASN A 48 -25.09 4.84 -17.67
N TYR A 49 -24.04 4.99 -16.85
CA TYR A 49 -22.75 5.57 -17.24
C TYR A 49 -21.83 4.56 -17.97
N GLY A 50 -22.36 3.37 -18.29
CA GLY A 50 -21.60 2.27 -18.91
C GLY A 50 -20.68 1.60 -17.89
N ASN A 51 -20.78 0.27 -17.78
CA ASN A 51 -19.96 -0.48 -16.82
C ASN A 51 -19.23 -1.62 -17.52
N ASN A 52 -17.93 -1.45 -17.76
CA ASN A 52 -17.11 -2.52 -18.34
C ASN A 52 -16.64 -3.52 -17.27
N ASN A 53 -17.63 -4.12 -16.59
CA ASN A 53 -17.46 -5.02 -15.45
C ASN A 53 -16.47 -6.15 -15.71
N ARG A 54 -16.39 -6.66 -16.94
CA ARG A 54 -15.48 -7.77 -17.31
C ARG A 54 -14.03 -7.32 -17.36
N TYR A 55 -13.76 -6.13 -17.89
CA TYR A 55 -12.41 -5.56 -17.94
C TYR A 55 -11.91 -5.22 -16.53
N GLN A 56 -12.75 -4.58 -15.72
CA GLN A 56 -12.41 -4.22 -14.33
C GLN A 56 -12.13 -5.46 -13.48
N LYS A 57 -12.96 -6.52 -13.57
CA LYS A 57 -12.71 -7.80 -12.89
C LYS A 57 -11.37 -8.42 -13.30
N ARG A 58 -11.06 -8.45 -14.60
CA ARG A 58 -9.77 -8.94 -15.11
C ARG A 58 -8.60 -8.14 -14.56
N LYS A 59 -8.71 -6.79 -14.57
CA LYS A 59 -7.70 -5.88 -14.03
C LYS A 59 -7.42 -6.16 -12.56
N PHE A 60 -8.45 -6.35 -11.73
CA PHE A 60 -8.30 -6.71 -10.31
C PHE A 60 -7.58 -8.04 -10.12
N VAL A 61 -8.01 -9.07 -10.84
CA VAL A 61 -7.41 -10.41 -10.74
C VAL A 61 -5.93 -10.37 -11.14
N VAL A 62 -5.59 -9.70 -12.24
CA VAL A 62 -4.20 -9.57 -12.70
C VAL A 62 -3.34 -8.85 -11.66
N ILE A 63 -3.79 -7.71 -11.12
CA ILE A 63 -3.01 -6.94 -10.14
C ILE A 63 -2.76 -7.74 -8.86
N ILE A 64 -3.81 -8.38 -8.30
CA ILE A 64 -3.65 -9.24 -7.12
C ILE A 64 -2.66 -10.38 -7.43
N SER A 65 -2.85 -11.04 -8.57
CA SER A 65 -2.03 -12.21 -8.92
C SER A 65 -0.57 -11.84 -9.07
N VAL A 66 -0.27 -10.68 -9.68
CA VAL A 66 1.11 -10.17 -9.83
C VAL A 66 1.72 -9.85 -8.47
N ILE A 67 1.03 -9.11 -7.60
CA ILE A 67 1.58 -8.74 -6.27
C ILE A 67 1.81 -10.00 -5.41
N MET A 68 0.83 -10.90 -5.35
CA MET A 68 0.92 -12.10 -4.53
C MET A 68 1.93 -13.11 -5.05
N SER A 69 2.07 -13.26 -6.38
CA SER A 69 3.12 -14.12 -6.95
C SER A 69 4.52 -13.55 -6.70
N ALA A 70 4.70 -12.23 -6.81
CA ALA A 70 5.96 -11.58 -6.49
C ALA A 70 6.34 -11.77 -5.01
N ALA A 71 5.36 -11.73 -4.09
CA ALA A 71 5.55 -12.04 -2.68
C ALA A 71 6.03 -13.49 -2.44
N ILE A 72 5.47 -14.46 -3.17
CA ILE A 72 5.90 -15.86 -3.09
C ILE A 72 7.34 -16.02 -3.57
N VAL A 73 7.70 -15.37 -4.68
CA VAL A 73 9.08 -15.39 -5.21
C VAL A 73 10.05 -14.78 -4.22
N GLU A 74 9.71 -13.63 -3.62
CA GLU A 74 10.52 -13.00 -2.58
C GLU A 74 10.73 -13.92 -1.38
N HIS A 75 9.66 -14.58 -0.91
CA HIS A 75 9.75 -15.52 0.19
C HIS A 75 10.65 -16.72 -0.12
N ILE A 76 10.53 -17.31 -1.32
CA ILE A 76 11.39 -18.42 -1.75
C ILE A 76 12.86 -17.96 -1.78
N LEU A 77 13.13 -16.77 -2.33
CA LEU A 77 14.48 -16.22 -2.37
C LEU A 77 15.04 -15.97 -0.96
N SER A 78 14.22 -15.52 -0.01
CA SER A 78 14.64 -15.35 1.38
C SER A 78 15.09 -16.67 2.02
N ILE A 79 14.37 -17.76 1.78
CA ILE A 79 14.73 -19.08 2.29
C ILE A 79 16.03 -19.58 1.64
N LEU A 80 16.18 -19.40 0.33
CA LEU A 80 17.38 -19.80 -0.40
C LEU A 80 18.61 -19.03 0.08
N HIS A 81 18.50 -17.72 0.27
CA HIS A 81 19.59 -16.89 0.78
C HIS A 81 20.08 -17.38 2.15
N VAL A 82 19.17 -17.65 3.07
CA VAL A 82 19.52 -18.13 4.41
C VAL A 82 20.10 -19.54 4.39
N SER A 83 19.66 -20.41 3.47
CA SER A 83 20.18 -21.79 3.35
C SER A 83 21.64 -21.89 2.90
N GLN A 84 22.22 -20.81 2.38
CA GLN A 84 23.60 -20.76 1.89
C GLN A 84 24.63 -20.40 2.97
N ILE A 85 24.19 -20.05 4.18
CA ILE A 85 25.08 -19.74 5.30
C ILE A 85 25.80 -21.04 5.72
N PRO A 86 27.14 -21.15 5.56
CA PRO A 86 27.88 -22.36 5.93
C PRO A 86 27.76 -22.61 7.43
N ASN A 87 27.52 -23.85 7.83
CA ASN A 87 27.51 -24.23 9.24
C ASN A 87 28.26 -25.55 9.45
N GLU A 88 29.20 -25.56 10.38
CA GLU A 88 30.08 -26.69 10.70
C GLU A 88 29.40 -27.75 11.60
N ASN A 89 28.17 -27.49 12.06
CA ASN A 89 27.43 -28.37 12.97
C ASN A 89 26.51 -29.38 12.27
N SER A 90 26.33 -30.54 12.91
CA SER A 90 25.60 -31.72 12.40
C SER A 90 24.08 -31.53 12.22
N ASN A 91 23.45 -30.56 12.89
CA ASN A 91 22.01 -30.28 12.76
C ASN A 91 21.74 -28.95 12.05
N LYS A 92 21.83 -28.94 10.70
CA LYS A 92 21.59 -27.75 9.86
C LYS A 92 20.23 -27.08 10.11
N LEU A 93 19.20 -27.87 10.38
CA LEU A 93 17.83 -27.38 10.57
C LEU A 93 17.64 -26.66 11.92
N GLU A 94 18.18 -27.21 13.00
CA GLU A 94 18.13 -26.59 14.32
C GLU A 94 18.88 -25.26 14.33
N ALA A 95 20.11 -25.25 13.80
CA ALA A 95 20.90 -24.03 13.72
C ALA A 95 20.24 -22.93 12.85
N TYR A 96 19.53 -23.32 11.78
CA TYR A 96 18.73 -22.39 10.98
C TYR A 96 17.66 -21.69 11.82
N PHE A 97 16.87 -22.44 12.59
CA PHE A 97 15.78 -21.86 13.37
C PHE A 97 16.28 -21.01 14.54
N LEU A 98 17.33 -21.44 15.22
CA LEU A 98 17.97 -20.66 16.30
C LEU A 98 18.53 -19.33 15.80
N THR A 99 19.06 -19.30 14.56
CA THR A 99 19.64 -18.08 13.96
C THR A 99 18.58 -17.11 13.44
N ASN A 100 17.53 -17.62 12.77
CA ASN A 100 16.57 -16.76 12.06
C ASN A 100 15.34 -16.36 12.90
N TYR A 101 15.05 -17.11 13.96
CA TYR A 101 13.92 -16.84 14.85
C TYR A 101 14.39 -16.61 16.30
N PRO A 102 15.37 -15.72 16.55
CA PRO A 102 15.89 -15.50 17.90
C PRO A 102 14.80 -14.99 18.84
N HIS A 103 13.79 -14.29 18.31
CA HIS A 103 12.63 -13.81 19.06
C HIS A 103 11.76 -14.94 19.65
N LEU A 104 11.81 -16.16 19.10
CA LEU A 104 11.12 -17.33 19.65
C LEU A 104 12.09 -18.20 20.46
N PHE A 105 13.23 -18.57 19.88
CA PHE A 105 14.11 -19.57 20.48
C PHE A 105 15.06 -19.04 21.57
N ASN A 106 15.10 -17.73 21.82
CA ASN A 106 15.70 -17.20 23.05
C ASN A 106 14.87 -17.52 24.30
N PHE A 107 13.57 -17.82 24.15
CA PHE A 107 12.65 -18.10 25.26
C PHE A 107 12.20 -19.55 25.31
N PHE A 108 12.22 -20.26 24.19
CA PHE A 108 11.75 -21.64 24.07
C PHE A 108 12.84 -22.54 23.51
N GLU A 109 12.95 -23.76 24.05
CA GLU A 109 13.84 -24.78 23.51
C GLU A 109 13.40 -25.20 22.09
N PHE A 110 14.38 -25.59 21.28
CA PHE A 110 14.12 -26.04 19.92
C PHE A 110 13.23 -27.29 19.93
N SER A 111 12.12 -27.23 19.19
CA SER A 111 11.27 -28.39 18.93
C SER A 111 10.71 -28.31 17.51
N ILE A 112 10.56 -29.46 16.86
CA ILE A 112 10.02 -29.55 15.49
C ILE A 112 8.61 -28.92 15.38
N PRO A 113 7.67 -29.15 16.32
CA PRO A 113 6.37 -28.50 16.26
C PRO A 113 6.45 -26.97 16.31
N LEU A 114 7.33 -26.41 17.16
CA LEU A 114 7.52 -24.96 17.27
C LEU A 114 8.16 -24.38 16.01
N ALA A 115 9.10 -25.09 15.39
CA ALA A 115 9.72 -24.71 14.12
C ALA A 115 8.70 -24.68 12.96
N ILE A 116 7.79 -25.66 12.90
CA ILE A 116 6.68 -25.67 11.94
C ILE A 116 5.77 -24.47 12.18
N PHE A 117 5.39 -24.21 13.43
CA PHE A 117 4.57 -23.06 13.80
C PHE A 117 5.21 -21.73 13.39
N ALA A 118 6.49 -21.52 13.69
CA ALA A 118 7.24 -20.33 13.32
C ALA A 118 7.24 -20.10 11.79
N THR A 119 7.41 -21.17 11.02
CA THR A 119 7.40 -21.12 9.56
C THR A 119 6.03 -20.72 9.02
N VAL A 120 4.95 -21.32 9.53
CA VAL A 120 3.57 -20.98 9.12
C VAL A 120 3.26 -19.52 9.45
N MET A 121 3.61 -19.06 10.66
CA MET A 121 3.41 -17.66 11.05
C MET A 121 4.17 -16.69 10.15
N ASN A 122 5.42 -17.01 9.80
CA ASN A 122 6.20 -16.19 8.88
C ASN A 122 5.54 -16.09 7.50
N ILE A 123 5.07 -17.21 6.96
CA ILE A 123 4.31 -17.23 5.69
C ILE A 123 3.07 -16.34 5.81
N CYS A 124 2.26 -16.52 6.87
CA CYS A 124 1.07 -15.71 7.10
C CYS A 124 1.39 -14.21 7.17
N ASN A 125 2.49 -13.83 7.80
CA ASN A 125 2.93 -12.43 7.90
C ASN A 125 3.34 -11.86 6.54
N VAL A 126 4.12 -12.61 5.74
CA VAL A 126 4.54 -12.19 4.38
C VAL A 126 3.31 -11.97 3.51
N PHE A 127 2.37 -12.91 3.54
CA PHE A 127 1.12 -12.80 2.80
C PHE A 127 0.26 -11.64 3.31
N SER A 128 0.13 -11.46 4.63
CA SER A 128 -0.68 -10.39 5.21
C SER A 128 -0.17 -9.00 4.83
N TRP A 129 1.15 -8.79 4.85
CA TRP A 129 1.76 -7.52 4.48
C TRP A 129 1.54 -7.19 2.99
N ASN A 130 1.76 -8.16 2.11
CA ASN A 130 1.54 -7.98 0.67
C ASN A 130 0.05 -7.82 0.33
N PHE A 131 -0.82 -8.56 1.00
CA PHE A 131 -2.27 -8.47 0.82
C PHE A 131 -2.82 -7.10 1.24
N LEU A 132 -2.30 -6.52 2.32
CA LEU A 132 -2.70 -5.18 2.77
C LEU A 132 -2.52 -4.14 1.66
N ASP A 133 -1.35 -4.11 1.06
CA ASP A 133 -1.04 -3.16 -0.02
C ASP A 133 -1.86 -3.45 -1.29
N ALA A 134 -2.00 -4.73 -1.65
CA ALA A 134 -2.85 -5.13 -2.77
C ALA A 134 -4.32 -4.71 -2.56
N PHE A 135 -4.85 -4.88 -1.35
CA PHE A 135 -6.20 -4.47 -0.98
C PHE A 135 -6.40 -2.96 -1.14
N LEU A 136 -5.47 -2.14 -0.65
CA LEU A 136 -5.52 -0.69 -0.80
C LEU A 136 -5.48 -0.27 -2.28
N ILE A 137 -4.67 -0.93 -3.11
CA ILE A 137 -4.61 -0.68 -4.55
C ILE A 137 -5.97 -0.96 -5.21
N ILE A 138 -6.61 -2.09 -4.92
CA ILE A 138 -7.89 -2.47 -5.54
C ILE A 138 -9.00 -1.50 -5.16
N ILE A 139 -9.12 -1.17 -3.87
CA ILE A 139 -10.11 -0.18 -3.41
C ILE A 139 -9.89 1.15 -4.11
N SER A 140 -8.63 1.54 -4.27
CA SER A 140 -8.28 2.80 -4.92
C SER A 140 -8.65 2.81 -6.40
N ILE A 141 -8.39 1.72 -7.12
CA ILE A 141 -8.81 1.58 -8.53
C ILE A 141 -10.34 1.60 -8.63
N ALA A 142 -11.03 0.88 -7.74
CA ALA A 142 -12.49 0.80 -7.76
C ALA A 142 -13.14 2.17 -7.53
N LEU A 143 -12.62 3.00 -6.61
CA LEU A 143 -13.07 4.38 -6.40
C LEU A 143 -12.73 5.29 -7.58
N THR A 144 -11.50 5.19 -8.09
CA THR A 144 -11.01 5.98 -9.25
C THR A 144 -11.93 5.78 -10.46
N GLU A 145 -12.32 4.53 -10.71
CA GLU A 145 -13.19 4.16 -11.82
C GLU A 145 -14.59 4.79 -11.73
N LYS A 146 -15.14 4.99 -10.52
CA LYS A 146 -16.44 5.67 -10.37
C LYS A 146 -16.35 7.14 -10.76
N PHE A 147 -15.25 7.82 -10.38
CA PHE A 147 -15.01 9.18 -10.85
C PHE A 147 -14.78 9.23 -12.35
N HIS A 148 -14.08 8.23 -12.91
CA HIS A 148 -13.87 8.11 -14.35
C HIS A 148 -15.20 7.99 -15.12
N GLN A 149 -16.13 7.13 -14.66
CA GLN A 149 -17.47 6.99 -15.23
C GLN A 149 -18.21 8.32 -15.30
N VAL A 150 -18.19 9.10 -14.21
CA VAL A 150 -18.83 10.43 -14.21
C VAL A 150 -18.12 11.39 -15.15
N ASN A 151 -16.78 11.36 -15.21
CA ASN A 151 -15.96 12.21 -16.08
C ASN A 151 -16.26 11.98 -17.57
N ASP A 152 -16.42 10.72 -18.00
CA ASP A 152 -16.69 10.40 -19.40
C ASP A 152 -18.06 10.94 -19.86
N GLU A 153 -19.05 10.93 -18.96
CA GLU A 153 -20.41 11.37 -19.26
C GLU A 153 -20.58 12.90 -19.22
N ILE A 154 -19.64 13.65 -18.62
CA ILE A 154 -19.63 15.12 -18.68
C ILE A 154 -19.53 15.62 -20.13
N HIS A 155 -18.87 14.85 -20.99
CA HIS A 155 -18.72 15.17 -22.40
C HIS A 155 -20.01 15.01 -23.22
N ILE A 156 -20.95 14.20 -22.74
CA ILE A 156 -22.11 13.74 -23.50
C ILE A 156 -23.40 14.39 -22.97
N GLN A 157 -23.53 14.53 -21.65
CA GLN A 157 -24.78 14.96 -21.02
C GLN A 157 -24.82 16.46 -20.71
N ARG A 158 -25.99 17.08 -20.94
CA ARG A 158 -26.27 18.48 -20.55
C ARG A 158 -27.01 18.61 -19.22
N HIS A 159 -27.23 17.51 -18.50
CA HIS A 159 -27.97 17.47 -17.24
C HIS A 159 -27.04 17.69 -16.03
N TRP A 160 -26.53 18.91 -15.89
CA TRP A 160 -25.54 19.31 -14.87
C TRP A 160 -25.94 18.99 -13.43
N MET A 161 -27.22 19.15 -13.09
CA MET A 161 -27.74 18.86 -11.76
C MET A 161 -27.58 17.38 -11.40
N LYS A 162 -27.95 16.48 -12.32
CA LYS A 162 -27.84 15.03 -12.14
C LYS A 162 -26.38 14.61 -12.01
N LEU A 163 -25.52 15.18 -12.85
CA LEU A 163 -24.08 14.90 -12.83
C LEU A 163 -23.42 15.36 -11.51
N ARG A 164 -23.80 16.53 -10.99
CA ARG A 164 -23.37 16.99 -9.65
C ARG A 164 -23.84 16.07 -8.54
N GLU A 165 -25.10 15.63 -8.58
CA GLU A 165 -25.64 14.67 -7.59
C GLU A 165 -24.88 13.35 -7.60
N ASP A 166 -24.56 12.82 -8.78
CA ASP A 166 -23.84 11.56 -8.93
C ASP A 166 -22.37 11.70 -8.48
N TYR A 167 -21.70 12.81 -8.82
CA TYR A 167 -20.40 13.16 -8.24
C TYR A 167 -20.44 13.23 -6.70
N ASN A 168 -21.48 13.84 -6.13
CA ASN A 168 -21.65 13.95 -4.68
C ASN A 168 -21.81 12.58 -4.02
N LYS A 169 -22.58 11.66 -4.63
CA LYS A 169 -22.73 10.28 -4.13
C LYS A 169 -21.39 9.55 -4.08
N ILE A 170 -20.57 9.67 -5.13
CA ILE A 170 -19.23 9.06 -5.17
C ILE A 170 -18.31 9.70 -4.13
N SER A 171 -18.37 11.02 -3.98
CA SER A 171 -17.60 11.75 -2.97
C SER A 171 -17.94 11.31 -1.55
N ILE A 172 -19.23 11.10 -1.26
CA ILE A 172 -19.70 10.56 0.03
C ILE A 172 -19.24 9.11 0.21
N LEU A 173 -19.34 8.27 -0.83
CA LEU A 173 -18.85 6.90 -0.79
C LEU A 173 -17.34 6.85 -0.47
N CYS A 174 -16.54 7.68 -1.14
CA CYS A 174 -15.11 7.77 -0.90
C CYS A 174 -14.81 8.13 0.57
N LYS A 175 -15.54 9.08 1.16
CA LYS A 175 -15.41 9.43 2.59
C LYS A 175 -15.76 8.26 3.52
N ILE A 176 -16.84 7.52 3.20
CA ILE A 176 -17.26 6.35 3.98
C ILE A 176 -16.20 5.25 3.91
N VAL A 177 -15.68 4.96 2.72
CA VAL A 177 -14.63 3.96 2.50
C VAL A 177 -13.35 4.37 3.22
N ASN A 178 -12.91 5.62 3.05
CA ASN A 178 -11.72 6.17 3.69
C ASN A 178 -11.79 6.01 5.22
N LYS A 179 -12.94 6.28 5.84
CA LYS A 179 -13.15 6.09 7.28
C LYS A 179 -12.92 4.64 7.74
N GLU A 180 -13.28 3.66 6.92
CA GLU A 180 -13.13 2.25 7.28
C GLU A 180 -11.74 1.68 6.97
N ILE A 181 -10.97 2.31 6.07
CA ILE A 181 -9.63 1.85 5.67
C ILE A 181 -8.48 2.76 6.16
N ALA A 182 -8.76 3.89 6.80
CA ALA A 182 -7.75 4.85 7.25
C ALA A 182 -6.67 4.22 8.16
N ASP A 183 -7.08 3.29 9.03
CA ASP A 183 -6.14 2.51 9.85
C ASP A 183 -5.19 1.67 8.99
N LEU A 184 -5.70 0.99 7.96
CA LEU A 184 -4.89 0.19 7.03
C LEU A 184 -3.94 1.07 6.22
N ILE A 185 -4.38 2.27 5.81
CA ILE A 185 -3.52 3.24 5.13
C ILE A 185 -2.34 3.63 6.03
N LEU A 186 -2.59 3.98 7.29
CA LEU A 186 -1.50 4.33 8.22
C LEU A 186 -0.52 3.18 8.39
N VAL A 187 -1.02 1.97 8.61
CA VAL A 187 -0.19 0.78 8.82
C VAL A 187 0.64 0.48 7.56
N SER A 188 0.04 0.54 6.36
CA SER A 188 0.76 0.40 5.07
C SER A 188 1.92 1.38 4.97
N PHE A 189 1.64 2.68 5.09
CA PHE A 189 2.64 3.71 4.87
C PHE A 189 3.73 3.69 5.94
N ALA A 190 3.37 3.50 7.22
CA ALA A 190 4.34 3.42 8.31
C ALA A 190 5.29 2.23 8.14
N THR A 191 4.75 1.05 7.81
CA THR A 191 5.55 -0.17 7.71
C THR A 191 6.41 -0.17 6.45
N ASN A 192 5.85 0.21 5.30
CA ASN A 192 6.61 0.33 4.07
C ASN A 192 7.73 1.37 4.20
N MET A 193 7.46 2.54 4.79
CA MET A 193 8.49 3.55 5.04
C MET A 193 9.57 3.03 6.01
N PHE A 194 9.19 2.37 7.11
CA PHE A 194 10.15 1.76 8.04
C PHE A 194 11.08 0.76 7.35
N PHE A 195 10.53 -0.16 6.54
CA PHE A 195 11.33 -1.17 5.87
C PHE A 195 12.18 -0.59 4.73
N ILE A 196 11.70 0.42 3.99
CA ILE A 196 12.49 1.11 2.96
C ILE A 196 13.71 1.78 3.62
N MET A 197 13.49 2.58 4.67
CA MET A 197 14.57 3.27 5.39
C MET A 197 15.55 2.26 6.00
N SER A 198 15.03 1.20 6.62
CA SER A 198 15.87 0.17 7.21
C SER A 198 16.73 -0.52 6.15
N GLN A 199 16.15 -0.99 5.05
CA GLN A 199 16.89 -1.67 3.98
C GLN A 199 17.95 -0.74 3.33
N LEU A 200 17.63 0.53 3.15
CA LEU A 200 18.55 1.51 2.57
C LEU A 200 19.73 1.79 3.51
N TYR A 201 19.48 2.02 4.80
CA TYR A 201 20.52 2.16 5.82
C TYR A 201 21.51 0.99 5.82
N TRP A 202 21.00 -0.24 5.80
CA TRP A 202 21.86 -1.43 5.81
C TRP A 202 22.63 -1.62 4.50
N SER A 203 22.05 -1.22 3.37
CA SER A 203 22.73 -1.24 2.08
C SER A 203 23.95 -0.32 2.05
N LEU A 204 23.85 0.85 2.68
CA LEU A 204 24.94 1.82 2.74
C LEU A 204 26.09 1.39 3.67
N ASN A 205 25.81 0.62 4.72
CA ASN A 205 26.80 0.22 5.71
C ASN A 205 27.46 -1.15 5.43
N GLN A 206 27.01 -1.91 4.43
CA GLN A 206 27.59 -3.21 4.10
C GLN A 206 28.75 -3.09 3.09
N HIS A 207 29.98 -3.36 3.56
CA HIS A 207 31.19 -3.31 2.73
C HIS A 207 31.53 -4.62 1.99
N LYS A 208 30.81 -5.73 2.24
CA LYS A 208 31.03 -7.03 1.58
C LYS A 208 29.70 -7.76 1.39
N THR A 209 29.24 -7.88 0.15
CA THR A 209 28.07 -8.70 -0.21
C THR A 209 28.46 -9.71 -1.26
N THR A 210 28.03 -10.95 -1.10
CA THR A 210 28.09 -11.96 -2.17
C THR A 210 27.15 -11.58 -3.31
N THR A 211 27.39 -12.07 -4.53
CA THR A 211 26.53 -11.80 -5.69
C THR A 211 25.07 -12.19 -5.43
N ILE A 212 24.83 -13.24 -4.64
CA ILE A 212 23.50 -13.76 -4.32
C ILE A 212 22.78 -12.84 -3.33
N GLU A 213 23.48 -12.35 -2.30
CA GLU A 213 22.97 -11.34 -1.38
C GLU A 213 22.56 -10.06 -2.10
N SER A 214 23.39 -9.59 -3.05
CA SER A 214 23.07 -8.39 -3.83
C SER A 214 21.84 -8.57 -4.70
N ILE A 215 21.66 -9.74 -5.33
CA ILE A 215 20.47 -10.05 -6.14
C ILE A 215 19.21 -10.11 -5.26
N TYR A 216 19.28 -10.81 -4.12
CA TYR A 216 18.17 -10.89 -3.16
C TYR A 216 17.78 -9.49 -2.66
N PHE A 217 18.76 -8.70 -2.23
CA PHE A 217 18.54 -7.34 -1.77
C PHE A 217 17.87 -6.48 -2.84
N CYS A 218 18.42 -6.47 -4.06
CA CYS A 218 17.87 -5.68 -5.16
C CYS A 218 16.41 -6.06 -5.47
N PHE A 219 16.10 -7.36 -5.48
CA PHE A 219 14.75 -7.84 -5.71
C PHE A 219 13.79 -7.46 -4.57
N SER A 220 14.15 -7.74 -3.31
CA SER A 220 13.31 -7.46 -2.15
C SER A 220 13.07 -5.95 -1.98
N PHE A 221 14.12 -5.14 -2.07
CA PHE A 221 14.03 -3.68 -1.99
C PHE A 221 13.25 -3.09 -3.16
N GLY A 222 13.56 -3.51 -4.39
CA GLY A 222 12.87 -3.05 -5.59
C GLY A 222 11.37 -3.34 -5.56
N LEU A 223 10.99 -4.54 -5.10
CA LEU A 223 9.59 -4.94 -4.95
C LEU A 223 8.88 -4.09 -3.89
N LEU A 224 9.52 -3.88 -2.73
CA LEU A 224 8.97 -3.04 -1.66
C LEU A 224 8.74 -1.59 -2.12
N VAL A 225 9.72 -0.99 -2.80
CA VAL A 225 9.60 0.37 -3.36
C VAL A 225 8.52 0.42 -4.42
N LEU A 226 8.52 -0.50 -5.38
CA LEU A 226 7.52 -0.56 -6.45
C LEU A 226 6.10 -0.69 -5.90
N ARG A 227 5.91 -1.54 -4.88
CA ARG A 227 4.62 -1.75 -4.21
C ARG A 227 4.16 -0.49 -3.49
N THR A 228 5.06 0.18 -2.77
CA THR A 228 4.76 1.44 -2.05
C THR A 228 4.39 2.58 -3.02
N VAL A 229 5.14 2.69 -4.12
CA VAL A 229 4.84 3.61 -5.22
C VAL A 229 3.49 3.28 -5.83
N ALA A 230 3.20 2.01 -6.09
CA ALA A 230 1.92 1.58 -6.66
C ALA A 230 0.74 1.93 -5.75
N VAL A 231 0.80 1.61 -4.45
CA VAL A 231 -0.23 2.00 -3.46
C VAL A 231 -0.48 3.50 -3.51
N THR A 232 0.59 4.29 -3.47
CA THR A 232 0.49 5.76 -3.46
C THR A 232 -0.09 6.30 -4.76
N LEU A 233 0.36 5.80 -5.92
CA LEU A 233 -0.11 6.25 -7.23
C LEU A 233 -1.59 5.91 -7.44
N TYR A 234 -2.00 4.66 -7.19
CA TYR A 234 -3.40 4.26 -7.35
C TYR A 234 -4.33 5.02 -6.40
N ALA A 235 -3.93 5.22 -5.15
CA ALA A 235 -4.70 6.04 -4.21
C ALA A 235 -4.75 7.52 -4.62
N SER A 236 -3.65 8.08 -5.14
CA SER A 236 -3.61 9.46 -5.61
C SER A 236 -4.45 9.71 -6.86
N ASN A 237 -4.62 8.70 -7.73
CA ASN A 237 -5.47 8.81 -8.92
C ASN A 237 -6.93 9.14 -8.57
N ILE A 238 -7.41 8.77 -7.38
CA ILE A 238 -8.75 9.18 -6.91
C ILE A 238 -8.83 10.70 -6.82
N ASN A 239 -7.78 11.34 -6.26
CA ASN A 239 -7.72 12.79 -6.16
C ASN A 239 -7.65 13.44 -7.54
N ASP A 240 -6.82 12.89 -8.43
CA ASP A 240 -6.66 13.40 -9.78
C ASP A 240 -7.96 13.30 -10.59
N GLU A 241 -8.59 12.11 -10.62
CA GLU A 241 -9.87 11.89 -11.32
C GLU A 241 -11.00 12.75 -10.74
N SER A 242 -11.07 12.92 -9.41
CA SER A 242 -12.08 13.78 -8.79
C SER A 242 -11.98 15.25 -9.19
N LYS A 243 -10.80 15.69 -9.64
CA LYS A 243 -10.53 17.06 -10.09
C LYS A 243 -10.65 17.22 -11.60
N LYS A 244 -10.57 16.15 -12.39
CA LYS A 244 -10.68 16.24 -13.86
C LYS A 244 -12.01 16.86 -14.32
N SER A 245 -13.10 16.58 -13.61
CA SER A 245 -14.41 17.21 -13.88
C SER A 245 -14.30 18.73 -13.92
N MET A 246 -13.49 19.33 -13.04
CA MET A 246 -13.31 20.78 -12.94
C MET A 246 -12.71 21.37 -14.22
N SER A 247 -11.64 20.76 -14.74
CA SER A 247 -10.98 21.23 -15.96
C SER A 247 -11.93 21.25 -17.15
N TYR A 248 -12.84 20.27 -17.22
CA TYR A 248 -13.87 20.25 -18.25
C TYR A 248 -14.90 21.37 -18.07
N LEU A 249 -15.41 21.57 -16.85
CA LEU A 249 -16.40 22.63 -16.57
C LEU A 249 -15.88 24.02 -16.96
N PHE A 250 -14.59 24.29 -16.77
CA PHE A 250 -13.96 25.56 -17.20
C PHE A 250 -13.70 25.67 -18.70
N SER A 251 -13.71 24.56 -19.44
CA SER A 251 -13.53 24.55 -20.89
C SER A 251 -14.82 24.82 -21.68
N LEU A 252 -15.96 24.91 -21.00
CA LEU A 252 -17.26 25.12 -21.62
C LEU A 252 -17.42 26.56 -22.14
N ASN A 253 -18.10 26.68 -23.29
CA ASN A 253 -18.46 27.98 -23.85
C ASN A 253 -19.41 28.75 -22.91
N SER A 254 -19.27 30.08 -22.85
CA SER A 254 -20.09 30.97 -22.01
C SER A 254 -21.60 30.79 -22.23
N ASN A 255 -22.01 30.40 -23.44
CA ASN A 255 -23.42 30.17 -23.80
C ASN A 255 -24.03 28.90 -23.15
N THR A 256 -23.20 27.95 -22.72
CA THR A 256 -23.63 26.71 -22.03
C THR A 256 -23.52 26.85 -20.51
N TYR A 257 -22.87 27.91 -20.04
CA TYR A 257 -22.65 28.15 -18.63
C TYR A 257 -23.96 28.48 -17.91
N ASN A 258 -24.20 27.82 -16.78
CA ASN A 258 -25.36 28.02 -15.93
C ASN A 258 -24.95 28.00 -14.46
N SER A 259 -25.88 28.38 -13.58
CA SER A 259 -25.63 28.39 -12.12
C SER A 259 -25.31 27.01 -11.54
N GLU A 260 -25.75 25.92 -12.19
CA GLU A 260 -25.43 24.55 -11.74
C GLU A 260 -23.97 24.17 -12.03
N ILE A 261 -23.39 24.61 -13.15
CA ILE A 261 -21.97 24.46 -13.47
C ILE A 261 -21.14 25.24 -12.45
N GLU A 262 -21.53 26.46 -12.10
CA GLU A 262 -20.85 27.27 -11.09
C GLU A 262 -20.88 26.58 -9.72
N ARG A 263 -22.05 26.11 -9.28
CA ARG A 263 -22.21 25.34 -8.03
C ARG A 263 -21.39 24.07 -8.04
N PHE A 264 -21.30 23.38 -9.18
CA PHE A 264 -20.54 22.14 -9.28
C PHE A 264 -19.03 22.40 -9.23
N ALA A 265 -18.54 23.41 -9.96
CA ALA A 265 -17.15 23.85 -9.85
C ALA A 265 -16.80 24.26 -8.41
N TYR A 266 -17.65 25.07 -7.78
CA TYR A 266 -17.49 25.46 -6.38
C TYR A 266 -17.41 24.25 -5.44
N GLN A 267 -18.27 23.22 -5.65
CA GLN A 267 -18.24 21.99 -4.87
C GLN A 267 -16.90 21.25 -5.01
N ILE A 268 -16.40 21.05 -6.24
CA ILE A 268 -15.13 20.36 -6.48
C ILE A 268 -13.97 21.12 -5.82
N HIS A 269 -14.00 22.45 -5.88
CA HIS A 269 -12.99 23.30 -5.25
C HIS A 269 -13.01 23.20 -3.72
N CYS A 270 -14.19 23.33 -3.11
CA CYS A 270 -14.35 23.38 -1.66
C CYS A 270 -14.29 22.01 -0.97
N GLN A 271 -14.53 20.92 -1.69
CA GLN A 271 -14.56 19.56 -1.14
C GLN A 271 -13.59 18.63 -1.88
N PRO A 272 -12.27 18.78 -1.66
CA PRO A 272 -11.29 17.92 -2.31
C PRO A 272 -11.47 16.47 -1.84
N VAL A 273 -11.62 15.55 -2.80
CA VAL A 273 -11.73 14.12 -2.52
C VAL A 273 -10.35 13.49 -2.58
N ALA A 274 -9.91 12.86 -1.49
CA ALA A 274 -8.68 12.08 -1.44
C ALA A 274 -8.79 11.04 -0.32
N LEU A 275 -8.05 9.94 -0.44
CA LEU A 275 -7.82 9.05 0.69
C LEU A 275 -6.80 9.68 1.65
N THR A 276 -6.94 9.38 2.93
CA THR A 276 -6.13 9.98 3.99
C THR A 276 -5.80 8.96 5.07
N GLY A 277 -4.61 9.05 5.66
CA GLY A 277 -4.31 8.37 6.91
C GLY A 277 -4.82 9.19 8.10
N HIS A 278 -6.09 9.02 8.51
CA HIS A 278 -6.72 9.78 9.61
C HIS A 278 -6.51 11.31 9.54
N ASP A 279 -6.59 11.88 8.34
CA ASP A 279 -6.31 13.29 8.07
C ASP A 279 -4.88 13.79 8.43
N PHE A 280 -3.97 12.94 8.92
CA PHE A 280 -2.55 13.30 9.11
C PHE A 280 -1.87 13.65 7.79
N PHE A 281 -2.20 12.91 6.74
CA PHE A 281 -1.73 13.17 5.38
C PHE A 281 -2.79 12.79 4.35
N LYS A 282 -2.81 13.54 3.24
CA LYS A 282 -3.64 13.26 2.08
C LYS A 282 -2.81 12.56 1.01
N ILE A 283 -3.31 11.46 0.48
CA ILE A 283 -2.61 10.71 -0.57
C ILE A 283 -2.80 11.44 -1.90
N THR A 284 -1.75 12.11 -2.33
CA THR A 284 -1.66 12.82 -3.61
C THR A 284 -0.34 12.47 -4.29
N ARG A 285 -0.17 12.78 -5.58
CA ARG A 285 1.12 12.61 -6.26
C ARG A 285 2.25 13.39 -5.58
N GLY A 286 1.93 14.55 -4.98
CA GLY A 286 2.87 15.34 -4.22
C GLY A 286 3.41 14.60 -2.98
N LEU A 287 2.57 13.81 -2.31
CA LEU A 287 2.99 13.01 -1.15
C LEU A 287 4.11 12.03 -1.51
N LEU A 288 4.04 11.40 -2.69
CA LEU A 288 5.07 10.48 -3.17
C LEU A 288 6.44 11.17 -3.25
N PHE A 289 6.49 12.38 -3.84
CA PHE A 289 7.71 13.15 -3.95
C PHE A 289 8.21 13.67 -2.61
N SER A 290 7.30 14.11 -1.73
CA SER A 290 7.65 14.53 -0.36
C SER A 290 8.25 13.37 0.45
N MET A 291 7.66 12.17 0.35
CA MET A 291 8.19 10.97 0.98
C MET A 291 9.58 10.64 0.43
N ALA A 292 9.75 10.54 -0.89
CA ALA A 292 11.03 10.26 -1.52
C ALA A 292 12.11 11.27 -1.11
N GLY A 293 11.77 12.57 -1.10
CA GLY A 293 12.67 13.63 -0.64
C GLY A 293 13.06 13.49 0.82
N ALA A 294 12.12 13.13 1.70
CA ALA A 294 12.41 12.88 3.11
C ALA A 294 13.32 11.66 3.32
N ILE A 295 13.10 10.57 2.57
CA ILE A 295 13.98 9.38 2.56
C ILE A 295 15.39 9.80 2.18
N VAL A 296 15.55 10.44 1.02
CA VAL A 296 16.88 10.86 0.53
C VAL A 296 17.55 11.82 1.50
N THR A 297 16.83 12.78 2.08
CA THR A 297 17.38 13.73 3.06
C THR A 297 17.89 13.04 4.31
N TYR A 298 17.11 12.10 4.86
CA TYR A 298 17.49 11.31 6.02
C TYR A 298 18.75 10.48 5.75
N GLU A 299 18.80 9.81 4.59
CA GLU A 299 19.95 8.98 4.22
C GLU A 299 21.21 9.81 3.97
N LEU A 300 21.08 10.97 3.31
CA LEU A 300 22.22 11.89 3.13
C LEU A 300 22.76 12.38 4.47
N PHE A 301 21.88 12.70 5.43
CA PHE A 301 22.28 13.08 6.78
C PHE A 301 23.04 11.93 7.47
N LEU A 302 22.54 10.70 7.37
CA LEU A 302 23.23 9.54 7.94
C LEU A 302 24.61 9.32 7.33
N VAL A 303 24.72 9.37 6.00
CA VAL A 303 26.01 9.25 5.30
C VAL A 303 26.99 10.33 5.77
N GLN A 304 26.55 11.59 5.85
CA GLN A 304 27.38 12.68 6.36
C GLN A 304 27.83 12.45 7.81
N SER A 305 26.92 12.01 8.69
CA SER A 305 27.25 11.74 10.09
C SER A 305 28.25 10.59 10.24
N ASN A 306 28.12 9.52 9.44
CA ASN A 306 29.04 8.39 9.44
C ASN A 306 30.42 8.79 8.93
N ILE A 307 30.50 9.64 7.90
CA ILE A 307 31.78 10.19 7.41
C ILE A 307 32.43 11.03 8.51
N VAL A 308 31.70 11.92 9.17
CA VAL A 308 32.24 12.76 10.25
C VAL A 308 32.72 11.92 11.43
N ALA A 309 32.02 10.83 11.79
CA ALA A 309 32.44 9.93 12.86
C ALA A 309 33.70 9.08 12.52
N SER A 310 34.08 9.01 11.24
CA SER A 310 35.26 8.27 10.76
C SER A 310 36.55 9.12 10.70
N TYR A 311 36.47 10.41 11.02
CA TYR A 311 37.60 11.33 11.20
C TYR A 311 37.88 11.58 12.69
#